data_AF-A0AAW2JVM4-F1
#
_entry.id   AF-A0AAW2JVM4-F1
#
_cell.length_a   1.000
_cell.length_b   1.000
_cell.length_c   1.000
_cell.angle_alpha   90.00
_cell.angle_beta   90.00
_cell.angle_gamma   90.00
#
_symmetry.space_group_name_H-M   'P 1'
#
loop_
_entity.id
_entity.type
_entity.pdbx_description
1 polymer ?
#
loop_
_entity_poly.entity_id
_entity_poly.type
_entity_poly.pdbx_seq_one_letter_code
_entity_poly.pdbx_strand_id
1 'polypeptide(L)'
;MINKTTKRCPEKYWLTDSGWLNVSHDDGVGFCAEGGCAEHTRAVLLCIHHVKRDYSFTNHASVKDLNDTINNGCAQGFTGASLTSSGYRSKSAPIFGALSAAAAALLFIAFF
;
A
#
# COMPACT_ATOMS: atom_id res chain seq x y z
N MET A 1 9.19 12.39 32.29
CA MET A 1 9.25 11.02 31.73
C MET A 1 7.97 10.81 30.92
N ILE A 2 8.01 10.89 29.60
CA ILE A 2 6.82 10.61 28.78
C ILE A 2 6.96 9.18 28.27
N ASN A 3 6.32 8.25 28.98
CA ASN A 3 6.13 6.88 28.52
C ASN A 3 5.02 6.89 27.46
N LYS A 4 5.36 7.32 26.23
CA LYS A 4 4.43 7.20 25.10
C LYS A 4 4.59 5.77 24.60
N THR A 5 3.78 4.87 25.12
CA THR A 5 3.57 3.56 24.49
C THR A 5 3.03 3.85 23.10
N THR A 6 3.91 3.99 22.10
CA THR A 6 3.49 4.14 20.72
C THR A 6 2.68 2.90 20.42
N LYS A 7 1.36 3.02 20.26
CA LYS A 7 0.56 1.90 19.79
C LYS A 7 1.17 1.52 18.44
N ARG A 8 1.89 0.41 18.42
CA ARG A 8 2.58 -0.05 17.22
C ARG A 8 1.49 -0.29 16.19
N CYS A 9 1.68 0.26 14.99
CA CYS A 9 0.75 0.00 13.91
C CYS A 9 0.66 -1.50 13.69
N PRO A 10 -0.56 -2.07 13.57
CA PRO A 10 -0.73 -3.43 13.08
C PRO A 10 0.11 -3.67 11.82
N GLU A 11 0.64 -4.87 11.66
CA GLU A 11 1.46 -5.24 10.49
C GLU A 11 0.71 -5.05 9.17
N LYS A 12 -0.62 -5.24 9.21
CA LYS A 12 -1.51 -4.93 8.09
C LYS A 12 -1.54 -3.45 7.70
N TYR A 13 -0.89 -2.56 8.47
CA TYR A 13 -0.72 -1.14 8.21
C TYR A 13 0.75 -0.70 7.91
N TRP A 14 1.69 -1.64 7.80
CA TRP A 14 3.10 -1.32 7.59
C TRP A 14 3.46 -1.08 6.13
N LEU A 15 3.95 0.12 5.82
CA LEU A 15 4.45 0.47 4.50
C LEU A 15 5.37 -0.62 3.91
N THR A 16 4.96 -1.19 2.77
CA THR A 16 5.73 -2.17 1.99
C THR A 16 6.23 -1.56 0.70
N ASP A 17 7.27 -2.17 0.11
CA ASP A 17 7.82 -1.83 -1.20
C ASP A 17 6.79 -1.94 -2.33
N SER A 18 5.74 -2.75 -2.16
CA SER A 18 4.62 -2.89 -3.10
C SER A 18 3.75 -1.63 -3.29
N GLY A 19 4.00 -0.55 -2.53
CA GLY A 19 3.30 0.74 -2.73
C GLY A 19 2.02 0.89 -1.92
N TRP A 20 2.02 0.26 -0.74
CA TRP A 20 1.13 0.43 0.41
C TRP A 20 -0.37 0.41 0.18
N LEU A 21 -1.03 -0.70 0.50
CA LEU A 21 -2.31 -1.09 -0.12
C LEU A 21 -3.24 -1.87 0.83
N ASN A 22 -3.48 -1.41 2.07
CA ASN A 22 -4.36 -2.18 2.95
C ASN A 22 -5.08 -1.40 4.05
N VAL A 23 -5.64 -0.24 3.72
CA VAL A 23 -6.63 0.40 4.60
C VAL A 23 -7.99 0.28 3.92
N SER A 24 -8.87 -0.54 4.50
CA SER A 24 -10.25 -0.66 4.05
C SER A 24 -11.07 0.57 4.46
N HIS A 25 -12.30 0.67 3.96
CA HIS A 25 -13.23 1.70 4.40
C HIS A 25 -13.44 1.65 5.93
N ASP A 26 -13.68 0.46 6.48
CA ASP A 26 -13.93 0.23 7.91
C ASP A 26 -12.72 0.55 8.79
N ASP A 27 -11.51 0.29 8.27
CA ASP A 27 -10.26 0.57 8.95
C ASP A 27 -9.89 2.06 8.95
N GLY A 28 -10.44 2.83 8.02
CA GLY A 28 -10.05 4.22 7.74
C GLY A 28 -10.19 5.14 8.96
N VAL A 29 -11.27 5.00 9.73
CA VAL A 29 -11.53 5.82 10.91
C VAL A 29 -10.43 5.65 11.95
N GLY A 30 -10.06 4.40 12.27
CA GLY A 30 -9.00 4.10 13.24
C GLY A 30 -7.61 4.44 12.71
N PHE A 31 -7.38 4.25 11.41
CA PHE A 31 -6.12 4.60 10.77
C PHE A 31 -5.84 6.11 10.81
N CYS A 32 -6.86 6.93 10.61
CA CYS A 32 -6.76 8.40 10.53
C CYS A 32 -6.96 9.14 11.86
N ALA A 33 -7.39 8.45 12.93
CA ALA A 33 -7.54 9.05 14.25
C ALA A 33 -6.24 9.69 14.74
N GLU A 34 -6.34 10.67 15.64
CA GLU A 34 -5.17 11.28 16.28
C GLU A 34 -4.32 10.20 16.99
N GLY A 35 -3.01 10.20 16.73
CA GLY A 35 -2.11 9.14 17.20
C GLY A 35 -2.31 7.77 16.54
N GLY A 36 -3.12 7.71 15.48
CA GLY A 36 -3.31 6.55 14.62
C GLY A 36 -2.16 6.34 13.64
N CYS A 37 -2.33 5.37 12.74
CA CYS A 37 -1.25 4.94 11.86
C CYS A 37 -0.94 5.90 10.71
N ALA A 38 -1.86 6.79 10.34
CA ALA A 38 -1.62 7.78 9.29
C ALA A 38 -0.43 8.69 9.61
N GLU A 39 -0.25 9.11 10.87
CA GLU A 39 0.89 9.94 11.30
C GLU A 39 2.21 9.16 11.16
N HIS A 40 2.22 7.91 11.65
CA HIS A 40 3.39 7.04 11.57
C HIS A 40 3.80 6.74 10.12
N THR A 41 2.84 6.38 9.26
CA THR A 41 3.09 6.10 7.85
C THR A 41 3.63 7.34 7.13
N ARG A 42 3.11 8.55 7.43
CA ARG A 42 3.65 9.80 6.87
C ARG A 42 5.08 10.07 7.30
N ALA A 43 5.45 9.78 8.55
CA ALA A 43 6.83 9.92 9.01
C ALA A 43 7.79 8.98 8.25
N VAL A 44 7.37 7.75 7.97
CA VAL A 44 8.15 6.80 7.16
C VAL A 44 8.29 7.29 5.71
N LEU A 45 7.20 7.76 5.09
CA LEU A 45 7.21 8.34 3.74
C LEU A 45 8.15 9.55 3.64
N LEU A 46 8.13 10.43 4.64
CA LEU A 46 9.04 11.58 4.71
C LEU A 46 10.51 11.14 4.83
N CYS A 47 10.79 10.12 5.63
CA CYS A 47 12.12 9.52 5.73
C CYS A 47 12.60 9.00 4.36
N ILE A 48 11.77 8.24 3.65
CA ILE A 48 12.09 7.73 2.31
C ILE A 48 12.40 8.89 1.36
N HIS A 49 11.57 9.95 1.36
CA HIS A 49 11.81 11.12 0.52
C HIS A 49 13.14 11.81 0.81
N HIS A 50 13.54 11.92 2.08
CA HIS A 50 14.83 12.51 2.46
C HIS A 50 16.02 11.66 2.04
N VAL A 51 15.91 10.33 2.06
CA VAL A 51 16.98 9.42 1.65
C VAL A 51 17.07 9.31 0.12
N LYS A 52 15.92 9.22 -0.57
CA LYS A 52 15.81 9.03 -2.02
C LYS A 52 14.59 9.80 -2.55
N ARG A 53 14.83 11.04 -3.01
CA ARG A 53 13.76 11.95 -3.46
C ARG A 53 12.91 11.40 -4.61
N ASP A 54 13.54 10.63 -5.49
CA ASP A 54 12.97 9.99 -6.68
C ASP A 54 12.57 8.51 -6.43
N TYR A 55 12.34 8.13 -5.18
CA TYR A 55 11.92 6.77 -4.85
C TYR A 55 10.56 6.44 -5.48
N SER A 56 10.49 5.29 -6.14
CA SER A 56 9.28 4.74 -6.74
C SER A 56 9.04 3.34 -6.18
N PHE A 57 7.82 3.10 -5.71
CA PHE A 57 7.38 1.80 -5.22
C PHE A 57 7.16 0.84 -6.39
N THR A 58 7.06 -0.47 -6.12
CA THR A 58 6.87 -1.50 -7.16
C THR A 58 5.58 -1.32 -7.96
N ASN A 59 4.55 -0.71 -7.38
CA ASN A 59 3.32 -0.33 -8.09
C ASN A 59 3.43 0.99 -8.87
N HIS A 60 4.64 1.55 -8.99
CA HIS A 60 4.93 2.85 -9.59
C HIS A 60 4.28 4.05 -8.88
N ALA A 61 3.89 3.91 -7.62
CA ALA A 61 3.55 5.07 -6.79
C ALA A 61 4.84 5.81 -6.39
N SER A 62 4.79 7.13 -6.40
CA SER A 62 5.76 7.98 -5.73
C SER A 62 5.40 8.15 -4.25
N VAL A 63 6.33 8.68 -3.46
CA VAL A 63 6.04 9.11 -2.08
C VAL A 63 4.86 10.10 -2.04
N LYS A 64 4.76 10.98 -3.04
CA LYS A 64 3.66 11.94 -3.14
C LYS A 64 2.32 11.24 -3.35
N ASP A 65 2.26 10.25 -4.24
CA ASP A 65 1.02 9.52 -4.54
C ASP A 65 0.49 8.77 -3.30
N LEU A 66 1.39 8.22 -2.49
CA LEU A 66 0.99 7.58 -1.23
C LEU A 66 0.53 8.60 -0.18
N ASN A 67 1.16 9.77 -0.11
CA ASN A 67 0.68 10.84 0.77
C ASN A 67 -0.71 11.34 0.34
N ASP A 68 -0.93 11.49 -0.97
CA ASP A 68 -2.23 11.86 -1.54
C ASP A 68 -3.28 10.76 -1.31
N THR A 69 -2.88 9.49 -1.38
CA THR A 69 -3.73 8.36 -1.01
C THR A 69 -4.20 8.45 0.44
N ILE A 70 -3.29 8.77 1.37
CA ILE A 70 -3.62 8.94 2.80
C ILE A 70 -4.52 10.16 2.99
N ASN A 71 -4.22 11.29 2.35
CA ASN A 71 -5.02 12.53 2.46
C ASN A 71 -6.45 12.29 1.97
N ASN A 72 -6.61 11.70 0.79
CA ASN A 72 -7.92 11.39 0.22
C ASN A 72 -8.65 10.34 1.06
N GLY A 73 -7.95 9.31 1.52
CA GLY A 73 -8.53 8.27 2.37
C GLY A 73 -9.04 8.80 3.71
N CYS A 74 -8.31 9.71 4.35
CA CYS A 74 -8.75 10.32 5.61
C CYS A 74 -9.86 11.36 5.42
N ALA A 75 -9.93 12.02 4.27
CA ALA A 75 -10.96 13.04 3.99
C ALA A 75 -12.27 12.43 3.46
N GLN A 76 -12.19 11.39 2.62
CA GLN A 76 -13.32 10.86 1.84
C GLN A 76 -13.59 9.37 2.11
N GLY A 77 -12.72 8.71 2.87
CA GLY A 77 -12.76 7.26 3.09
C GLY A 77 -11.82 6.49 2.15
N PHE A 78 -11.31 5.36 2.64
CA PHE A 78 -10.43 4.50 1.86
C PHE A 78 -11.19 3.50 1.00
N THR A 79 -10.57 3.13 -0.13
CA THR A 79 -11.09 2.13 -1.07
C THR A 79 -10.31 0.82 -1.03
N GLY A 80 -9.29 0.70 -0.16
CA GLY A 80 -8.33 -0.41 -0.18
C GLY A 80 -7.38 -0.40 -1.40
N ALA A 81 -7.22 0.76 -2.05
CA ALA A 81 -6.39 0.92 -3.25
C ALA A 81 -5.60 2.22 -3.16
N SER A 82 -4.43 2.25 -3.78
CA SER A 82 -3.49 3.39 -3.72
C SER A 82 -3.26 4.01 -5.06
N LEU A 83 -3.06 5.33 -5.07
CA LEU A 83 -2.73 6.09 -6.26
C LEU A 83 -1.34 5.70 -6.77
N THR A 84 -1.20 5.63 -8.08
CA THR A 84 0.07 5.46 -8.78
C THR A 84 0.42 6.73 -9.55
N SER A 85 1.67 6.84 -10.02
CA SER A 85 2.13 8.00 -10.80
C SER A 85 1.29 8.27 -12.06
N SER A 86 0.61 7.24 -12.58
CA SER A 86 -0.27 7.34 -13.75
C SER A 86 -1.69 7.83 -13.41
N GLY A 87 -1.98 8.13 -12.14
CA GLY A 87 -3.31 8.55 -11.65
C GLY A 87 -4.31 7.40 -11.48
N TYR A 88 -3.91 6.16 -11.76
CA TYR A 88 -4.73 4.98 -11.54
C TYR A 88 -4.67 4.53 -10.07
N ARG A 89 -5.71 3.81 -9.64
CA ARG A 89 -5.71 3.11 -8.35
C ARG A 89 -5.28 1.67 -8.55
N SER A 90 -4.21 1.26 -7.88
CA SER A 90 -3.80 -0.14 -7.85
C SER A 90 -4.32 -0.79 -6.57
N LYS A 91 -4.69 -2.07 -6.64
CA LYS A 91 -4.92 -2.93 -5.47
C LYS A 91 -3.70 -3.85 -5.33
N SER A 92 -3.34 -4.23 -4.10
CA SER A 92 -2.30 -5.24 -3.92
C SER A 92 -2.79 -6.57 -4.49
N ALA A 93 -2.20 -7.02 -5.59
CA ALA A 93 -2.33 -8.40 -6.01
C ALA A 93 -1.53 -9.27 -5.02
N PRO A 94 -2.07 -10.40 -4.53
CA PRO A 94 -1.26 -11.35 -3.79
C PRO A 94 -0.12 -11.81 -4.70
N ILE A 95 1.13 -11.67 -4.25
CA ILE A 95 2.33 -12.10 -4.99
C ILE A 95 2.31 -13.63 -5.25
N PHE A 96 1.49 -14.37 -4.49
CA PHE A 96 1.16 -15.77 -4.75
C PHE A 96 0.01 -15.89 -5.75
N GLY A 97 0.31 -15.98 -7.05
CA GLY A 97 -0.74 -16.35 -8.02
C GLY A 97 -0.49 -16.14 -9.51
N ALA A 98 0.62 -15.53 -9.94
CA ALA A 98 0.90 -15.34 -11.36
C ALA A 98 1.93 -16.36 -11.91
N LEU A 99 1.78 -17.63 -11.56
CA LEU A 99 2.37 -18.73 -12.33
C LEU A 99 1.25 -19.70 -12.67
N SER A 100 1.13 -20.01 -13.96
CA SER A 100 0.29 -21.05 -14.58
C SER A 100 -1.12 -20.65 -15.08
N ALA A 101 -1.17 -19.96 -16.22
CA ALA A 101 -2.24 -20.20 -17.21
C ALA A 101 -1.71 -20.69 -18.57
N ALA A 102 -0.38 -20.76 -18.77
CA ALA A 102 0.21 -21.19 -20.04
C ALA A 102 0.52 -22.69 -20.12
N ALA A 103 0.55 -23.42 -18.99
CA ALA A 103 0.94 -24.84 -18.98
C ALA A 103 -0.21 -25.83 -19.26
N ALA A 104 -1.48 -25.40 -19.21
CA ALA A 104 -2.62 -26.29 -19.42
C ALA A 104 -2.93 -26.57 -20.90
N ALA A 105 -2.36 -25.81 -21.84
CA ALA A 105 -2.64 -25.94 -23.27
C ALA A 105 -1.79 -27.02 -23.98
N LEU A 106 -0.74 -27.56 -23.35
CA LEU A 106 0.19 -28.48 -24.00
C LEU A 106 -0.07 -29.97 -23.73
N LEU A 107 -1.03 -30.32 -22.85
CA LEU A 107 -1.36 -31.72 -22.58
C LEU A 107 -2.42 -32.33 -23.51
N PHE A 108 -3.07 -31.53 -24.36
CA PHE A 108 -4.06 -32.03 -25.33
C PHE A 108 -3.48 -32.36 -26.71
N ILE A 109 -2.21 -32.08 -26.97
CA ILE A 109 -1.57 -32.34 -28.28
C ILE A 109 -0.74 -33.64 -28.26
N ALA A 110 -0.66 -34.33 -27.11
CA ALA A 110 0.13 -35.56 -26.97
C ALA A 110 -0.70 -36.85 -26.94
N PHE A 111 -2.02 -36.79 -27.15
CA PHE A 111 -2.82 -37.96 -27.45
C PHE A 111 -3.44 -37.76 -28.84
N PHE A 112 -3.04 -38.65 -29.75
CA PHE A 112 -3.59 -38.90 -31.09
C PHE A 112 -5.07 -38.56 -31.27
#